data_AF-A0A914J2H6-F1
#
_entry.id   AF-A0A914J2H6-F1
#
_cell.length_a   1.000
_cell.length_b   1.000
_cell.length_c   1.000
_cell.angle_alpha   90.00
_cell.angle_beta   90.00
_cell.angle_gamma   90.00
#
_symmetry.space_group_name_H-M   'P 1'
#
loop_
_entity.id
_entity.type
_entity.pdbx_description
1 polymer ?
#
loop_
_entity_poly.entity_id
_entity_poly.type
_entity_poly.pdbx_seq_one_letter_code
_entity_poly.pdbx_strand_id
1 'polypeptide(L)'
;MASSFDIPETLGERLVKLNNESPALRNPDSPDWFKREVNEKSKEMFAWAAPYDARFPQVRKQRQCFAYYVDFHRCKELMGEDYAPCKFFQNVYKDVCPGFWVEKWDELREEGRFPAKFDR
;
A
#
# COMPACT_ATOMS: atom_id res chain seq x y z
N MET A 1 12.21 14.18 16.72
CA MET A 1 12.69 14.16 15.33
C MET A 1 12.45 12.76 14.81
N ALA A 2 11.47 12.59 13.91
CA ALA A 2 11.16 11.28 13.36
C ALA A 2 12.37 10.82 12.56
N SER A 3 12.99 9.70 12.97
CA SER A 3 13.98 8.98 12.18
C SER A 3 13.44 8.80 10.77
N SER A 4 14.28 9.03 9.75
CA SER A 4 13.96 8.78 8.35
C SER A 4 13.63 7.30 8.17
N PHE A 5 12.35 6.97 8.31
CA PHE A 5 11.83 5.64 8.01
C PHE A 5 11.61 5.59 6.51
N ASP A 6 12.46 4.86 5.80
CA ASP A 6 12.36 4.71 4.36
C ASP A 6 11.18 3.80 4.02
N ILE A 7 10.08 4.40 3.59
CA ILE A 7 8.85 3.67 3.24
C ILE A 7 9.00 3.23 1.79
N PRO A 8 9.04 1.92 1.53
CA PRO A 8 9.13 1.43 0.17
C PRO A 8 7.87 1.79 -0.62
N GLU A 9 8.05 1.92 -1.94
CA GLU A 9 6.98 2.28 -2.87
C GLU A 9 5.94 1.19 -2.98
N THR A 10 4.69 1.59 -3.20
CA THR A 10 3.58 0.66 -3.46
C THR A 10 3.76 -0.06 -4.79
N LEU A 11 3.12 -1.22 -4.95
CA LEU A 11 3.06 -1.90 -6.24
C LEU A 11 2.50 -0.98 -7.35
N GLY A 12 1.47 -0.18 -7.05
CA GLY A 12 0.91 0.77 -8.01
C GLY A 12 1.92 1.82 -8.47
N GLU A 13 2.64 2.46 -7.55
CA GLU A 13 3.68 3.44 -7.89
C GLU A 13 4.81 2.81 -8.72
N ARG A 14 5.22 1.59 -8.37
CA ARG A 14 6.24 0.85 -9.11
C ARG A 14 5.78 0.50 -10.52
N LEU A 15 4.53 0.08 -10.69
CA LEU A 15 3.94 -0.20 -12.01
C LEU A 15 3.88 1.06 -12.88
N VAL A 16 3.55 2.21 -12.30
CA VAL A 16 3.58 3.50 -13.02
C VAL A 16 5.00 3.83 -13.47
N LYS A 17 6.00 3.69 -12.61
CA LYS A 17 7.41 3.89 -12.98
C LYS A 17 7.87 2.95 -14.08
N LEU A 18 7.55 1.66 -13.95
CA LEU A 18 7.83 0.64 -14.97
C LEU A 18 7.27 1.05 -16.33
N ASN A 19 5.98 1.41 -16.38
CA ASN A 19 5.33 1.84 -17.62
C ASN A 19 6.02 3.06 -18.26
N ASN A 20 6.60 3.95 -17.45
CA ASN A 20 7.32 5.13 -17.94
C ASN A 20 8.74 4.82 -18.43
N GLU A 21 9.42 3.83 -17.83
CA GLU A 21 10.81 3.47 -18.17
C GLU A 21 10.90 2.52 -19.37
N SER A 22 9.98 1.56 -19.50
CA SER A 22 9.88 0.69 -20.68
C SER A 22 8.56 -0.10 -20.70
N PRO A 23 7.91 -0.29 -21.86
CA PRO A 23 6.64 -0.98 -21.90
C PRO A 23 6.81 -2.50 -21.81
N ALA A 24 5.86 -3.10 -21.08
CA ALA A 24 5.46 -4.50 -21.08
C ALA A 24 6.19 -5.48 -20.14
N LEU A 25 5.36 -6.31 -19.52
CA LEU A 25 5.71 -7.63 -18.99
C LEU A 25 6.62 -8.34 -20.00
N ARG A 26 7.70 -8.96 -19.52
CA ARG A 26 8.67 -9.68 -20.37
C ARG A 26 7.94 -10.65 -21.30
N ASN A 27 8.28 -10.64 -22.58
CA ASN A 27 7.77 -11.63 -23.52
C ASN A 27 8.43 -13.00 -23.22
N PRO A 28 7.67 -14.10 -23.07
CA PRO A 28 8.21 -15.46 -22.92
C PRO A 28 9.24 -15.85 -23.99
N ASP A 29 9.11 -15.32 -25.21
CA ASP A 29 9.98 -15.63 -26.34
C ASP A 29 11.25 -14.77 -26.40
N SER A 30 11.42 -13.84 -25.46
CA SER A 30 12.60 -12.97 -25.43
C SER A 30 13.86 -13.74 -24.99
N PRO A 31 15.05 -13.44 -25.56
CA PRO A 31 16.32 -14.01 -25.09
C PRO A 31 16.61 -13.70 -23.62
N ASP A 32 15.98 -12.65 -23.11
CA ASP A 32 16.11 -12.20 -21.73
C ASP A 32 15.33 -13.05 -20.75
N TRP A 33 14.33 -13.85 -21.18
CA TRP A 33 13.40 -14.59 -20.32
C TRP A 33 14.09 -15.52 -19.30
N PHE A 34 15.17 -16.19 -19.71
CA PHE A 34 15.91 -17.11 -18.84
C PHE A 34 17.15 -16.49 -18.16
N LYS A 35 17.40 -15.18 -18.35
CA LYS A 35 18.57 -14.52 -17.73
C LYS A 35 18.35 -14.33 -16.22
N ARG A 36 19.30 -14.86 -15.43
CA ARG A 36 19.28 -14.80 -13.96
C ARG A 36 19.25 -13.36 -13.43
N GLU A 37 20.10 -12.49 -13.95
CA GLU A 37 20.22 -11.09 -13.51
C GLU A 37 18.89 -10.33 -13.67
N VAL A 38 18.18 -10.59 -14.77
CA VAL A 38 16.88 -9.97 -15.05
C VAL A 38 15.82 -10.52 -14.09
N ASN A 39 15.86 -11.83 -13.79
CA ASN A 39 14.99 -12.45 -12.80
C ASN A 39 15.22 -11.90 -11.39
N GLU A 40 16.46 -11.75 -10.95
CA GLU A 40 16.80 -11.19 -9.64
C GLU A 40 16.34 -9.73 -9.51
N LYS A 41 16.64 -8.88 -10.52
CA LYS A 41 16.16 -7.49 -10.56
C LYS A 41 14.63 -7.40 -10.52
N SER A 42 13.92 -8.27 -11.24
CA SER A 42 12.45 -8.28 -11.19
C SER A 42 11.92 -8.67 -9.82
N LYS A 43 12.56 -9.62 -9.11
CA LYS A 43 12.15 -10.01 -7.76
C LYS A 43 12.31 -8.86 -6.78
N GLU A 44 13.43 -8.16 -6.82
CA GLU A 44 13.69 -6.97 -5.99
C GLU A 44 12.66 -5.86 -6.28
N MET A 45 12.35 -5.65 -7.55
CA MET A 45 11.37 -4.67 -8.00
C MET A 45 9.94 -4.98 -7.51
N PHE A 46 9.52 -6.25 -7.42
CA PHE A 46 8.18 -6.62 -6.94
C PHE A 46 8.08 -6.88 -5.43
N ALA A 47 9.15 -6.69 -4.66
CA ALA A 47 9.26 -7.15 -3.27
C ALA A 47 8.43 -6.38 -2.21
N TRP A 48 7.37 -5.65 -2.58
CA TRP A 48 6.46 -5.07 -1.60
C TRP A 48 5.33 -6.04 -1.27
N ALA A 49 5.13 -6.28 0.02
CA ALA A 49 3.94 -6.92 0.56
C ALA A 49 3.65 -6.32 1.93
N ALA A 50 2.38 -6.14 2.25
CA ALA A 50 1.96 -5.77 3.59
C ALA A 50 2.56 -6.74 4.64
N PRO A 51 3.20 -6.23 5.71
CA PRO A 51 3.83 -7.09 6.71
C PRO A 51 2.78 -7.86 7.51
N TYR A 52 3.21 -8.98 8.11
CA TYR A 52 2.37 -9.73 9.03
C TYR A 52 2.10 -8.92 10.31
N ASP A 53 0.82 -8.61 10.55
CA ASP A 53 0.38 -7.95 11.78
C ASP A 53 -0.10 -9.00 12.79
N ALA A 54 0.66 -9.15 13.88
CA ALA A 54 0.35 -10.07 14.97
C ALA A 54 -0.96 -9.74 15.71
N ARG A 55 -1.49 -8.51 15.60
CA ARG A 55 -2.82 -8.13 16.13
C ARG A 55 -3.94 -8.84 15.39
N PHE A 56 -3.71 -9.24 14.14
CA PHE A 56 -4.69 -9.88 13.27
C PHE A 56 -4.16 -11.23 12.73
N PRO A 57 -3.94 -12.23 13.59
CA PRO A 57 -3.36 -13.52 13.18
C PRO A 57 -4.34 -14.39 12.37
N GLN A 58 -5.61 -14.00 12.33
CA GLN A 58 -6.69 -14.75 11.69
C GLN A 58 -6.62 -14.64 10.16
N VAL A 59 -7.12 -15.66 9.47
CA VAL A 59 -7.26 -15.67 7.99
C VAL A 59 -8.21 -14.56 7.51
N ARG A 60 -9.19 -14.19 8.33
CA ARG A 60 -10.16 -13.12 8.06
C ARG A 60 -9.54 -11.74 8.30
N LYS A 61 -9.15 -11.07 7.21
CA LYS A 61 -8.42 -9.79 7.23
C LYS A 61 -9.28 -8.53 7.22
N GLN A 62 -10.60 -8.66 7.37
CA GLN A 62 -11.54 -7.54 7.36
C GLN A 62 -11.23 -6.50 8.45
N ARG A 63 -10.91 -6.96 9.66
CA ARG A 63 -10.54 -6.09 10.79
C ARG A 63 -9.19 -5.40 10.56
N GLN A 64 -8.24 -6.10 9.94
CA GLN A 64 -6.94 -5.52 9.57
C GLN A 64 -7.16 -4.38 8.57
N CYS A 65 -7.88 -4.65 7.47
CA CYS A 65 -8.23 -3.63 6.49
C CYS A 65 -8.85 -2.37 7.11
N PHE A 66 -9.91 -2.53 7.91
CA PHE A 66 -10.58 -1.40 8.56
C PHE A 66 -9.66 -0.62 9.52
N ALA A 67 -8.87 -1.32 10.34
CA ALA A 67 -7.95 -0.68 11.27
C ALA A 67 -6.90 0.17 10.56
N TYR A 68 -6.27 -0.37 9.49
CA TYR A 68 -5.26 0.36 8.73
C TYR A 68 -5.83 1.56 7.95
N TYR A 69 -7.07 1.47 7.45
CA TYR A 69 -7.76 2.62 6.84
C TYR A 69 -7.96 3.74 7.87
N VAL A 70 -8.47 3.40 9.06
CA VAL A 70 -8.68 4.39 10.14
C VAL A 70 -7.35 4.97 10.63
N ASP A 71 -6.32 4.14 10.79
CA ASP A 71 -5.00 4.58 11.24
C ASP A 71 -4.34 5.54 10.25
N PHE A 72 -4.52 5.35 8.93
CA PHE A 72 -4.05 6.29 7.92
C PHE A 72 -4.69 7.68 8.08
N HIS A 73 -6.01 7.73 8.17
CA HIS A 73 -6.73 9.01 8.31
C HIS A 73 -6.45 9.69 9.65
N ARG A 74 -6.37 8.93 10.74
CA ARG A 74 -5.94 9.45 12.05
C ARG A 74 -4.51 10.01 11.98
N CYS A 75 -3.60 9.33 11.29
CA CYS A 75 -2.22 9.79 11.14
C CYS A 75 -2.16 11.14 10.41
N LYS A 76 -2.92 11.30 9.31
CA LYS A 76 -2.98 12.58 8.59
C LYS A 76 -3.51 13.73 9.46
N GLU A 77 -4.49 13.45 10.31
CA GLU A 77 -5.11 14.48 11.15
C GLU A 77 -4.24 14.90 12.34
N LEU A 78 -3.60 13.93 13.02
CA LEU A 78 -2.78 14.21 14.21
C LEU A 78 -1.38 14.73 13.86
N MET A 79 -0.75 14.17 12.81
CA MET A 79 0.66 14.43 12.47
C MET A 79 0.82 15.42 11.31
N GLY A 80 -0.27 15.73 10.60
CA GLY A 80 -0.27 16.55 9.39
C GLY A 80 -0.14 15.73 8.10
N GLU A 81 -0.47 16.36 6.97
CA GLU A 81 -0.55 15.66 5.68
C GLU A 81 0.81 15.17 5.14
N ASP A 82 1.89 15.88 5.47
CA ASP A 82 3.24 15.62 4.96
C ASP A 82 4.05 14.65 5.82
N TYR A 83 3.43 14.03 6.83
CA TYR A 83 4.13 13.08 7.68
C TYR A 83 4.40 11.77 6.93
N ALA A 84 5.63 11.62 6.43
CA ALA A 84 6.03 10.49 5.60
C ALA A 84 5.57 9.12 6.16
N PRO A 85 5.74 8.79 7.46
CA PRO A 85 5.29 7.51 8.02
C PRO A 85 3.81 7.19 7.86
N CYS A 86 2.92 8.18 7.63
CA CYS A 86 1.52 7.89 7.32
C CYS A 86 1.35 7.08 6.03
N LYS A 87 2.28 7.22 5.07
CA LYS A 87 2.27 6.46 3.80
C LYS A 87 2.33 4.95 4.04
N PHE A 88 2.97 4.50 5.12
CA PHE A 88 2.99 3.07 5.46
C PHE A 88 1.58 2.50 5.66
N PHE A 89 0.72 3.18 6.43
CA PHE A 89 -0.66 2.76 6.63
C PHE A 89 -1.44 2.75 5.31
N GLN A 90 -1.14 3.74 4.46
CA GLN A 90 -1.73 3.84 3.12
C GLN A 90 -1.45 2.61 2.26
N ASN A 91 -0.19 2.21 2.22
CA ASN A 91 0.24 1.06 1.43
C ASN A 91 -0.42 -0.22 1.94
N VAL A 92 -0.47 -0.42 3.26
CA VAL A 92 -1.03 -1.64 3.86
C VAL A 92 -2.54 -1.76 3.64
N TYR A 93 -3.33 -0.70 3.84
CA TYR A 93 -4.77 -0.82 3.60
C TYR A 93 -5.08 -1.02 2.12
N LYS A 94 -4.32 -0.40 1.20
CA LYS A 94 -4.51 -0.61 -0.25
C LYS A 94 -4.24 -2.05 -0.69
N ASP A 95 -3.31 -2.75 -0.04
CA ASP A 95 -3.01 -4.15 -0.34
C ASP A 95 -4.05 -5.12 0.25
N VAL A 96 -4.55 -4.82 1.44
CA VAL A 96 -5.42 -5.75 2.20
C VAL A 96 -6.91 -5.51 1.93
N CYS A 97 -7.30 -4.28 1.61
CA CYS A 97 -8.69 -3.90 1.42
C CYS A 97 -9.18 -4.13 -0.02
N PRO A 98 -10.40 -4.66 -0.20
CA PRO A 98 -11.06 -4.59 -1.49
C PRO A 98 -11.34 -3.13 -1.89
N GLY A 99 -11.13 -2.79 -3.17
CA GLY A 99 -11.32 -1.41 -3.67
C GLY A 99 -12.70 -0.82 -3.37
N PHE A 100 -13.77 -1.60 -3.56
CA PHE A 100 -15.14 -1.17 -3.30
C PHE A 100 -15.45 -0.87 -1.82
N TRP A 101 -14.65 -1.38 -0.88
CA TRP A 101 -14.77 -0.98 0.54
C TRP A 101 -14.19 0.41 0.76
N VAL A 102 -13.02 0.65 0.18
CA VAL A 102 -12.32 1.94 0.29
C VAL A 102 -13.15 3.04 -0.33
N GLU A 103 -13.67 2.84 -1.55
CA GLU A 103 -14.54 3.80 -2.24
C GLU A 103 -15.77 4.17 -1.39
N LYS A 104 -16.47 3.17 -0.86
CA LYS A 104 -17.64 3.40 0.00
C LYS A 104 -17.28 4.11 1.31
N TRP A 105 -16.14 3.81 1.89
CA TRP A 105 -15.68 4.48 3.11
C TRP A 105 -15.26 5.92 2.84
N ASP A 106 -14.65 6.19 1.69
CA ASP A 106 -14.33 7.53 1.24
C ASP A 106 -15.60 8.37 1.02
N GLU A 107 -16.62 7.83 0.36
CA GLU A 107 -17.94 8.48 0.23
C GLU A 107 -18.54 8.82 1.61
N LEU A 108 -18.59 7.84 2.53
CA LEU A 108 -19.14 8.05 3.87
C LEU A 108 -18.32 9.07 4.68
N ARG A 109 -17.02 9.16 4.44
CA ARG A 109 -16.11 10.12 5.10
C ARG A 109 -16.34 11.52 4.56
N GLU A 110 -16.48 11.69 3.24
CA GLU A 110 -16.83 12.96 2.60
C GLU A 110 -18.22 13.46 3.02
N GLU A 111 -19.18 12.56 3.21
CA GLU A 111 -20.50 12.87 3.77
C GLU A 111 -20.49 13.17 5.29
N GLY A 112 -19.37 12.94 5.99
CA GLY A 112 -19.28 13.09 7.45
C GLY A 112 -20.08 12.04 8.24
N ARG A 113 -20.42 10.90 7.61
CA ARG A 113 -21.23 9.81 8.19
C ARG A 113 -20.39 8.58 8.58
N PHE A 114 -19.08 8.66 8.41
CA PHE A 114 -18.18 7.55 8.73
C PHE A 114 -18.20 7.23 10.24
N PRO A 115 -18.31 5.95 10.64
CA PRO A 115 -18.55 5.59 12.04
C PRO A 115 -17.32 5.71 12.96
N ALA A 116 -16.10 5.84 12.41
CA ALA A 116 -14.89 5.96 13.22
C ALA A 116 -14.53 7.42 13.51
N LYS A 117 -13.87 7.64 14.64
CA LYS A 117 -13.29 8.94 15.02
C LYS A 117 -11.82 9.00 14.65
N PHE A 118 -11.41 10.14 14.09
CA PHE A 118 -10.03 10.40 13.67
C PHE A 118 -9.30 11.33 14.68
N ASP A 119 -10.04 12.13 15.43
CA ASP A 119 -9.57 13.20 16.34
C ASP A 119 -8.97 12.73 17.69
N ARG A 120 -8.66 11.43 17.86
CA ARG A 120 -8.25 10.86 19.15
C ARG A 120 -6.78 10.48 19.20
#